data_AF-A0A953G9F1-F1
#
_entry.id   AF-A0A953G9F1-F1
#
_cell.length_a   1.000
_cell.length_b   1.000
_cell.length_c   1.000
_cell.angle_alpha   90.00
_cell.angle_beta   90.00
_cell.angle_gamma   90.00
#
_symmetry.space_group_name_H-M   'P 1'
#
loop_
_entity.id
_entity.type
_entity.pdbx_description
1 polymer ?
#
loop_
_entity_poly.entity_id
_entity_poly.type
_entity_poly.pdbx_seq_one_letter_code
_entity_poly.pdbx_strand_id
1 'polypeptide(L)'
;MRYNKAQLVALSIGLVGVITTSYLMSQQRFWSYLPLGLFLATWTIIVSLSKKLLWSDDSKIKYLIYSTLSAIILSLGFPPLPLAPLMFVAFVPLMIASEKIEKSERKNRTLIQWTYAYHTFLVWNICTTFWVANSALIPAVAAFTLNSLFMTIPWMAAIWTGRFFNKLRWLSLPVFWMSWEYIHLNWEISWPWLSIGNSFASNVRWIQWYEFTGIFGGALWIWLINVLLFFWIKNRSNISQKSDFPKRVLYPIAILCSILIPLLISLYIFHHYEEKGRSKKVLIVQSNYEPHYQKFEVDEDLQFNKCMQLLEPYLADSGQLVIFPETSFGNSLPFELTALEADNRLHQWREMIVDSNHRSLLSGITAKRQYFPGEVPGPSARESRRRPGHYYEISNAALLALPESSAYYNKSRLVPGAEIFPYRKILPFLKPIVDMLGGSIEGFARQSQRTVFNEGDCKIAPVICYESIYGEFLAGFIRNGAEAICILTNDGWWDDTPGYKQHLMIGALRAIEFRRDIARAANTGISCTIDQRGIVHHARAYDTEGVVAAEIQLNDEHSLYSFTGDVIAHIAIAASAIFLILCLWKALRFRFKKRN
;
A
#
# COMPACT_ATOMS: atom_id res chain seq x y z
N MET A 1 13.82 23.34 35.32
CA MET A 1 14.35 23.37 33.93
C MET A 1 13.56 24.40 33.14
N ARG A 2 14.15 25.52 32.70
CA ARG A 2 13.42 26.52 31.90
C ARG A 2 13.28 26.06 30.44
N TYR A 3 12.06 26.05 29.91
CA TYR A 3 11.80 25.88 28.47
C TYR A 3 12.22 27.15 27.72
N ASN A 4 12.72 27.01 26.49
CA ASN A 4 13.01 28.18 25.66
C ASN A 4 11.72 28.71 25.00
N LYS A 5 11.75 29.95 24.47
CA LYS A 5 10.57 30.59 23.88
C LYS A 5 9.96 29.77 22.73
N ALA A 6 10.79 29.21 21.86
CA ALA A 6 10.35 28.39 20.73
C ALA A 6 9.62 27.11 21.19
N GLN A 7 10.11 26.46 22.25
CA GLN A 7 9.46 25.29 22.85
C GLN A 7 8.11 25.62 23.45
N LEU A 8 8.01 26.75 24.18
CA LEU A 8 6.74 27.17 24.77
C LEU A 8 5.71 27.46 23.68
N VAL A 9 6.12 28.14 22.61
CA VAL A 9 5.25 28.40 21.44
C VAL A 9 4.79 27.08 20.80
N ALA A 10 5.71 26.15 20.53
CA ALA A 10 5.37 24.85 19.94
C ALA A 10 4.43 24.02 20.83
N LEU A 11 4.65 24.03 22.15
CA LEU A 11 3.79 23.36 23.13
C LEU A 11 2.39 23.98 23.14
N SER A 12 2.28 25.31 23.14
CA SER A 12 0.99 26.01 23.10
C SER A 12 0.23 25.71 21.81
N ILE A 13 0.89 25.75 20.65
CA ILE A 13 0.29 25.39 19.36
C ILE A 13 -0.20 23.95 19.38
N GLY A 14 0.62 23.02 19.87
CA GLY A 14 0.24 21.61 20.00
C GLY A 14 -0.95 21.40 20.93
N LEU A 15 -0.99 22.06 22.09
CA LEU A 15 -2.09 21.93 23.04
C LEU A 15 -3.41 22.46 22.45
N VAL A 16 -3.38 23.63 21.84
CA VAL A 16 -4.54 24.21 21.15
C VAL A 16 -5.00 23.27 20.03
N GLY A 17 -4.08 22.77 19.22
CA GLY A 17 -4.38 21.83 18.14
C GLY A 17 -5.08 20.57 18.64
N VAL A 18 -4.55 19.91 19.68
CA VAL A 18 -5.18 18.70 20.25
C VAL A 18 -6.58 19.02 20.79
N ILE A 19 -6.75 20.10 21.55
CA ILE A 19 -8.05 20.47 22.13
C ILE A 19 -9.07 20.76 21.02
N THR A 20 -8.71 21.63 20.07
CA THR A 20 -9.61 22.04 18.98
C THR A 20 -9.97 20.86 18.10
N THR A 21 -8.99 20.06 17.66
CA THR A 21 -9.26 18.92 16.78
C THR A 21 -10.05 17.83 17.50
N SER A 22 -9.74 17.51 18.76
CA SER A 22 -10.51 16.52 19.52
C SER A 22 -11.96 16.95 19.72
N TYR A 23 -12.17 18.24 19.99
CA TYR A 23 -13.52 18.81 20.07
C TYR A 23 -14.26 18.68 18.74
N LEU A 24 -13.66 19.07 17.61
CA LEU A 24 -14.30 18.93 16.29
C LEU A 24 -14.61 17.47 15.95
N MET A 25 -13.70 16.54 16.22
CA MET A 25 -13.90 15.11 16.02
C MET A 25 -15.04 14.56 16.89
N SER A 26 -15.29 15.13 18.07
CA SER A 26 -16.41 14.71 18.92
C SER A 26 -17.77 15.25 18.43
N GLN A 27 -17.78 16.26 17.57
CA GLN A 27 -19.01 16.84 17.00
C GLN A 27 -19.37 16.24 15.63
N GLN A 28 -18.45 15.54 14.99
CA GLN A 28 -18.64 15.03 13.63
C GLN A 28 -18.67 13.50 13.62
N ARG A 29 -19.56 12.95 12.78
CA ARG A 29 -19.61 11.51 12.53
C ARG A 29 -18.43 11.04 11.66
N PHE A 30 -17.97 11.90 10.75
CA PHE A 30 -16.81 11.69 9.88
C PHE A 30 -15.72 12.69 10.22
N TRP A 31 -14.46 12.23 10.27
CA TRP A 31 -13.36 13.10 10.68
C TRP A 31 -12.59 13.69 9.50
N SER A 32 -12.72 13.15 8.29
CA SER A 32 -12.02 13.62 7.09
C SER A 32 -10.53 13.93 7.36
N TYR A 33 -10.11 15.20 7.26
CA TYR A 33 -8.74 15.67 7.52
C TYR A 33 -8.40 15.95 8.99
N LEU A 34 -9.37 15.92 9.90
CA LEU A 34 -9.13 16.19 11.33
C LEU A 34 -8.06 15.29 11.97
N PRO A 35 -7.97 13.97 11.68
CA PRO A 35 -6.96 13.13 12.31
C PRO A 35 -5.53 13.60 12.04
N LEU A 36 -5.27 14.20 10.87
CA LEU A 36 -3.95 14.78 10.56
C LEU A 36 -3.57 15.86 11.59
N GLY A 37 -4.49 16.78 11.89
CA GLY A 37 -4.29 17.84 12.87
C GLY A 37 -4.02 17.26 14.27
N LEU A 38 -4.81 16.26 14.67
CA LEU A 38 -4.68 15.60 15.97
C LEU A 38 -3.29 14.96 16.13
N PHE A 39 -2.85 14.18 15.15
CA PHE A 39 -1.57 13.48 15.23
C PHE A 39 -0.37 14.43 15.18
N LEU A 40 -0.40 15.43 14.30
CA LEU A 40 0.68 16.42 14.21
C LEU A 40 0.79 17.27 15.48
N ALA A 41 -0.35 17.70 16.05
CA ALA A 41 -0.39 18.45 17.29
C ALA A 41 0.13 17.60 18.47
N THR A 42 -0.31 16.35 18.56
CA THR A 42 0.16 15.39 19.59
C THR A 42 1.66 15.14 19.48
N TRP A 43 2.17 14.88 18.27
CA TRP A 43 3.59 14.68 18.05
C TRP A 43 4.42 15.94 18.35
N THR A 44 3.90 17.12 18.03
CA THR A 44 4.53 18.41 18.36
C THR A 44 4.69 18.58 19.88
N ILE A 45 3.70 18.20 20.68
CA ILE A 45 3.80 18.18 22.14
C ILE A 45 4.91 17.22 22.58
N ILE A 46 4.91 15.97 22.10
CA ILE A 46 5.91 14.95 22.45
C ILE A 46 7.33 15.43 22.12
N VAL A 47 7.54 15.98 20.93
CA VAL A 47 8.81 16.55 20.49
C VAL A 47 9.24 17.70 21.38
N SER A 48 8.32 18.60 21.75
CA SER A 48 8.58 19.77 22.60
C SER A 48 8.95 19.37 24.04
N LEU A 49 8.32 18.33 24.58
CA LEU A 49 8.62 17.78 25.91
C LEU A 49 9.93 16.97 25.94
N SER A 50 10.37 16.44 24.80
CA SER A 50 11.58 15.61 24.65
C SER A 50 12.90 16.41 24.65
N LYS A 51 13.01 17.41 25.53
CA LYS A 51 14.11 18.40 25.56
C LYS A 51 15.51 17.78 25.53
N LYS A 52 15.76 16.76 26.35
CA LYS A 52 17.08 16.11 26.45
C LYS A 52 17.47 15.41 25.14
N LEU A 53 16.53 14.86 24.37
CA LEU A 53 16.82 14.15 23.13
C LEU A 53 16.88 15.09 21.92
N LEU A 54 15.95 16.05 21.80
CA LEU A 54 15.69 16.78 20.55
C LEU A 54 16.03 18.29 20.57
N TRP A 55 16.17 18.91 21.75
CA TRP A 55 16.25 20.38 21.84
C TRP A 55 17.37 20.91 22.75
N SER A 56 18.31 20.07 23.19
CA SER A 56 19.26 20.49 24.23
C SER A 56 20.22 21.60 23.80
N ASP A 57 20.40 21.83 22.49
CA ASP A 57 21.35 22.77 21.91
C ASP A 57 21.03 23.06 20.43
N ASP A 58 21.67 24.08 19.87
CA ASP A 58 21.46 24.53 18.49
C ASP A 58 21.76 23.47 17.44
N SER A 59 22.69 22.55 17.71
CA SER A 59 23.00 21.48 16.77
C SER A 59 21.83 20.51 16.65
N LYS A 60 21.19 20.17 17.77
CA LYS A 60 19.99 19.32 17.79
C LYS A 60 18.79 19.99 17.13
N ILE A 61 18.61 21.29 17.31
CA ILE A 61 17.58 22.05 16.58
C ILE A 61 17.82 21.95 15.07
N LYS A 62 19.08 22.09 14.61
CA LYS A 62 19.41 21.90 13.18
C LYS A 62 19.11 20.48 12.69
N TYR A 63 19.40 19.46 13.49
CA TYR A 63 19.06 18.07 13.13
C TYR A 63 17.55 17.87 13.02
N LEU A 64 16.77 18.44 13.94
CA LEU A 64 15.32 18.41 13.92
C LEU A 64 14.75 19.10 12.67
N ILE A 65 15.33 20.23 12.26
CA ILE A 65 14.94 20.94 11.03
C ILE A 65 15.20 20.06 9.81
N TYR A 66 16.38 19.46 9.69
CA TYR A 66 16.70 18.57 8.57
C TYR A 66 15.81 17.32 8.53
N SER A 67 15.54 16.69 9.68
CA SER A 67 14.67 15.51 9.76
C SER A 67 13.23 15.86 9.42
N THR A 68 12.73 17.02 9.86
CA THR A 68 11.38 17.50 9.54
C THR A 68 11.27 17.90 8.07
N LEU A 69 12.29 18.55 7.51
CA LEU A 69 12.34 18.87 6.07
C LEU A 69 12.30 17.60 5.22
N SER A 70 13.06 16.57 5.59
CA SER A 70 13.01 15.26 4.92
C SER A 70 11.59 14.68 4.96
N ALA A 71 10.91 14.72 6.12
CA ALA A 71 9.56 14.22 6.26
C ALA A 71 8.54 14.98 5.39
N ILE A 72 8.63 16.31 5.35
CA ILE A 72 7.75 17.14 4.51
C ILE A 72 7.97 16.83 3.03
N ILE A 73 9.22 16.76 2.57
CA ILE A 73 9.52 16.45 1.17
C ILE A 73 9.05 15.04 0.81
N LEU A 74 9.25 14.04 1.68
CA LEU A 74 8.71 12.67 1.50
C LEU A 74 7.18 12.68 1.39
N SER A 75 6.51 13.45 2.25
CA SER A 75 5.04 13.51 2.28
C SER A 75 4.47 14.19 1.04
N LEU A 76 5.07 15.29 0.60
CA LEU A 76 4.67 16.02 -0.59
C LEU A 76 5.01 15.23 -1.87
N GLY A 77 6.12 14.51 -1.88
CA GLY A 77 6.55 13.68 -3.00
C GLY A 77 5.76 12.38 -3.18
N PHE A 78 4.92 12.02 -2.20
CA PHE A 78 4.07 10.83 -2.28
C PHE A 78 2.70 11.17 -2.89
N PRO A 79 2.06 10.23 -3.62
CA PRO A 79 0.69 10.36 -4.08
C PRO A 79 -0.26 10.79 -2.95
N PRO A 80 -1.33 11.54 -3.25
CA PRO A 80 -1.89 11.80 -4.59
C PRO A 80 -1.31 13.05 -5.27
N LEU A 81 -0.40 13.77 -4.62
CA LEU A 81 0.18 14.97 -5.20
C LEU A 81 1.04 14.63 -6.42
N PRO A 82 1.02 15.44 -7.49
CA PRO A 82 1.83 15.22 -8.70
C PRO A 82 3.29 15.66 -8.50
N LEU A 83 3.81 15.61 -7.27
CA LEU A 83 5.14 16.13 -6.89
C LEU A 83 6.17 15.01 -6.68
N ALA A 84 6.00 13.87 -7.35
CA ALA A 84 6.94 12.74 -7.35
C ALA A 84 8.43 13.13 -7.51
N PRO A 85 8.84 14.17 -8.28
CA PRO A 85 10.23 14.62 -8.33
C PRO A 85 10.87 14.94 -6.97
N LEU A 86 10.07 15.35 -5.99
CA LEU A 86 10.55 15.64 -4.64
C LEU A 86 11.18 14.42 -3.98
N MET A 87 10.77 13.20 -4.35
CA MET A 87 11.35 11.96 -3.84
C MET A 87 12.85 11.85 -4.13
N PHE A 88 13.33 12.42 -5.24
CA PHE A 88 14.75 12.40 -5.61
C PHE A 88 15.66 13.16 -4.64
N VAL A 89 15.11 14.07 -3.83
CA VAL A 89 15.85 14.86 -2.85
C VAL A 89 15.43 14.58 -1.40
N ALA A 90 14.43 13.73 -1.19
CA ALA A 90 13.71 13.63 0.06
C ALA A 90 14.55 13.12 1.24
N PHE A 91 15.49 12.20 1.01
CA PHE A 91 16.35 11.64 2.06
C PHE A 91 17.63 12.46 2.30
N VAL A 92 17.99 13.37 1.38
CA VAL A 92 19.23 14.16 1.44
C VAL A 92 19.35 14.98 2.73
N PRO A 93 18.32 15.72 3.20
CA PRO A 93 18.40 16.46 4.47
C PRO A 93 18.69 15.54 5.66
N LEU A 94 18.03 14.38 5.75
CA LEU A 94 18.25 13.44 6.84
C LEU A 94 19.66 12.82 6.80
N MET A 95 20.19 12.50 5.61
CA MET A 95 21.57 12.06 5.45
C MET A 95 22.58 13.12 5.90
N ILE A 96 22.33 14.42 5.61
CA ILE A 96 23.14 15.53 6.09
C ILE A 96 23.12 15.61 7.63
N ALA A 97 21.94 15.47 8.25
CA ALA A 97 21.83 15.44 9.71
C ALA A 97 22.63 14.27 10.31
N SER A 98 22.50 13.06 9.74
CA SER A 98 23.25 11.88 10.19
C SER A 98 24.76 12.08 10.07
N GLU A 99 25.26 12.66 8.97
CA GLU A 99 26.70 12.94 8.80
C GLU A 99 27.22 13.95 9.85
N LYS A 100 26.43 14.99 10.17
CA LYS A 100 26.78 15.95 11.23
C LYS A 100 26.77 15.31 12.61
N ILE A 101 25.81 14.44 12.91
CA ILE A 101 25.76 13.69 14.17
C ILE A 101 26.98 12.77 14.27
N GLU A 102 27.35 12.08 13.19
CA GLU A 102 28.49 11.17 13.17
C GLU A 102 29.81 11.86 13.53
N LYS A 103 30.02 13.06 12.97
CA LYS A 103 31.19 13.92 13.21
C LYS A 103 31.20 14.61 14.58
N SER A 104 30.09 14.59 15.31
CA SER A 104 30.04 15.18 16.65
C SER A 104 30.75 14.32 17.69
N GLU A 105 31.32 14.95 18.74
CA GLU A 105 32.01 14.25 19.84
C GLU A 105 31.06 13.56 20.84
N ARG A 106 29.79 13.39 20.48
CA ARG A 106 28.76 12.88 21.41
C ARG A 106 28.93 11.38 21.65
N LYS A 107 28.79 10.95 22.91
CA LYS A 107 28.78 9.52 23.28
C LYS A 107 27.57 8.76 22.71
N ASN A 108 26.39 9.39 22.68
CA ASN A 108 25.12 8.74 22.32
C ASN A 108 24.71 8.90 20.84
N ARG A 109 25.67 9.01 19.90
CA ARG A 109 25.42 9.27 18.47
C ARG A 109 24.39 8.34 17.83
N THR A 110 24.38 7.06 18.20
CA THR A 110 23.48 6.06 17.60
C THR A 110 22.03 6.30 18.01
N LEU A 111 21.79 6.55 19.29
CA LEU A 111 20.46 6.89 19.78
C LEU A 111 19.94 8.19 19.15
N ILE A 112 20.82 9.18 19.00
CA ILE A 112 20.48 10.45 18.37
C ILE A 112 20.11 10.23 16.89
N GLN A 113 20.89 9.45 16.14
CA GLN A 113 20.58 9.12 14.74
C GLN A 113 19.24 8.38 14.60
N TRP A 114 19.00 7.38 15.46
CA TRP A 114 17.72 6.66 15.48
C TRP A 114 16.55 7.59 15.79
N THR A 115 16.69 8.50 16.76
CA THR A 115 15.63 9.43 17.17
C THR A 115 15.20 10.33 16.00
N TYR A 116 16.15 10.91 15.25
CA TYR A 116 15.81 11.77 14.13
C TYR A 116 15.29 10.99 12.91
N ALA A 117 15.77 9.77 12.68
CA ALA A 117 15.22 8.89 11.65
C ALA A 117 13.76 8.51 11.98
N TYR A 118 13.50 8.10 13.23
CA TYR A 118 12.14 7.79 13.69
C TYR A 118 11.22 9.00 13.58
N HIS A 119 11.67 10.19 13.98
CA HIS A 119 10.92 11.44 13.79
C HIS A 119 10.57 11.68 12.32
N THR A 120 11.53 11.53 11.39
CA THR A 120 11.27 11.69 9.96
C THR A 120 10.20 10.73 9.46
N PHE A 121 10.35 9.44 9.76
CA PHE A 121 9.44 8.42 9.26
C PHE A 121 8.06 8.50 9.90
N LEU A 122 7.96 8.89 11.17
CA LEU A 122 6.69 9.09 11.86
C LEU A 122 5.92 10.27 11.31
N VAL A 123 6.57 11.41 11.11
CA VAL A 123 5.91 12.58 10.50
C VAL A 123 5.49 12.26 9.07
N TRP A 124 6.31 11.54 8.30
CA TRP A 124 5.95 11.08 6.96
C TRP A 124 4.72 10.15 6.96
N ASN A 125 4.70 9.13 7.82
CA ASN A 125 3.54 8.23 7.95
C ASN A 125 2.27 9.01 8.34
N ILE A 126 2.36 9.91 9.32
CA ILE A 126 1.22 10.75 9.71
C ILE A 126 0.73 11.56 8.51
N CYS A 127 1.60 12.32 7.85
CA CYS A 127 1.19 13.21 6.76
C CYS A 127 0.62 12.47 5.54
N THR A 128 1.11 11.26 5.23
CA THR A 128 0.72 10.54 4.02
C THR A 128 -0.42 9.55 4.25
N THR A 129 -0.58 9.01 5.45
CA THR A 129 -1.58 7.97 5.74
C THR A 129 -2.52 8.28 6.91
N PHE A 130 -2.62 9.52 7.42
CA PHE A 130 -3.53 9.88 8.52
C PHE A 130 -4.97 9.39 8.33
N TRP A 131 -5.43 9.33 7.07
CA TRP A 131 -6.80 8.97 6.69
C TRP A 131 -7.21 7.56 7.12
N VAL A 132 -6.26 6.67 7.44
CA VAL A 132 -6.56 5.35 8.02
C VAL A 132 -7.34 5.49 9.34
N ALA A 133 -7.13 6.60 10.06
CA ALA A 133 -7.85 6.88 11.30
C ALA A 133 -9.35 7.12 11.10
N ASN A 134 -9.80 7.46 9.89
CA ASN A 134 -11.23 7.59 9.59
C ASN A 134 -11.95 6.24 9.68
N SER A 135 -11.25 5.13 9.37
CA SER A 135 -11.77 3.79 9.54
C SER A 135 -11.65 3.32 11.00
N ALA A 136 -10.45 3.45 11.58
CA ALA A 136 -10.22 3.05 12.97
C ALA A 136 -9.02 3.78 13.59
N LEU A 137 -9.30 4.61 14.61
CA LEU A 137 -8.29 5.48 15.25
C LEU A 137 -7.12 4.69 15.88
N ILE A 138 -7.42 3.67 16.68
CA ILE A 138 -6.41 2.90 17.43
C ILE A 138 -5.51 2.08 16.48
N PRO A 139 -6.05 1.29 15.53
CA PRO A 139 -5.25 0.63 14.50
C PRO A 139 -4.40 1.60 13.67
N ALA A 140 -4.90 2.80 13.35
CA ALA A 140 -4.13 3.81 12.63
C ALA A 140 -2.88 4.26 13.41
N VAL A 141 -3.02 4.55 14.71
CA VAL A 141 -1.87 4.89 15.58
C VAL A 141 -0.85 3.75 15.59
N ALA A 142 -1.29 2.50 15.71
CA ALA A 142 -0.40 1.34 15.68
C ALA A 142 0.31 1.23 14.31
N ALA A 143 -0.41 1.39 13.20
CA ALA A 143 0.14 1.32 11.85
C ALA A 143 1.27 2.35 11.65
N PHE A 144 1.03 3.63 11.96
CA PHE A 144 2.02 4.68 11.71
C PHE A 144 3.23 4.55 12.64
N THR A 145 3.03 4.19 13.91
CA THR A 145 4.13 4.06 14.88
C THR A 145 4.98 2.82 14.61
N LEU A 146 4.37 1.66 14.37
CA LEU A 146 5.09 0.43 14.07
C LEU A 146 5.78 0.50 12.70
N ASN A 147 5.11 1.00 11.66
CA ASN A 147 5.72 1.13 10.35
C ASN A 147 6.93 2.08 10.38
N SER A 148 6.80 3.23 11.07
CA SER A 148 7.91 4.17 11.25
C SER A 148 9.08 3.54 12.02
N LEU A 149 8.78 2.73 13.03
CA LEU A 149 9.80 1.97 13.77
C LEU A 149 10.52 1.00 12.84
N PHE A 150 9.79 0.24 12.01
CA PHE A 150 10.39 -0.70 11.07
C PHE A 150 11.23 0.00 10.00
N MET A 151 10.81 1.16 9.49
CA MET A 151 11.60 1.97 8.56
C MET A 151 12.93 2.46 9.16
N THR A 152 13.06 2.54 10.49
CA THR A 152 14.37 2.83 11.10
C THR A 152 15.36 1.66 10.98
N ILE A 153 14.91 0.42 10.79
CA ILE A 153 15.78 -0.76 10.71
C ILE A 153 16.79 -0.66 9.56
N PRO A 154 16.39 -0.46 8.29
CA PRO A 154 17.34 -0.33 7.19
C PRO A 154 18.26 0.88 7.36
N TRP A 155 17.76 1.99 7.92
CA TRP A 155 18.56 3.15 8.24
C TRP A 155 19.67 2.82 9.25
N MET A 156 19.31 2.15 10.36
CA MET A 156 20.26 1.77 11.40
C MET A 156 21.25 0.69 10.94
N ALA A 157 20.84 -0.21 10.05
CA ALA A 157 21.73 -1.18 9.42
C ALA A 157 22.82 -0.47 8.58
N ALA A 158 22.45 0.59 7.85
CA ALA A 158 23.41 1.42 7.14
C ALA A 158 24.36 2.15 8.12
N ILE A 159 23.85 2.73 9.21
CA ILE A 159 24.70 3.37 10.25
C ILE A 159 25.68 2.36 10.85
N TRP A 160 25.22 1.14 11.15
CA TRP A 160 26.07 0.06 11.67
C TRP A 160 27.16 -0.33 10.67
N THR A 161 26.81 -0.48 9.39
CA THR A 161 27.78 -0.71 8.30
C THR A 161 28.81 0.40 8.25
N GLY A 162 28.38 1.66 8.41
CA GLY A 162 29.25 2.82 8.45
C GLY A 162 30.26 2.87 9.59
N ARG A 163 30.06 2.11 10.69
CA ARG A 163 31.05 2.00 11.78
C ARG A 163 32.27 1.19 11.37
N PHE A 164 32.08 0.24 10.47
CA PHE A 164 33.14 -0.65 9.99
C PHE A 164 33.65 -0.24 8.62
N PHE A 165 32.76 0.23 7.73
CA PHE A 165 33.03 0.57 6.35
C PHE A 165 32.42 1.94 6.03
N ASN A 166 33.04 3.01 6.51
CA ASN A 166 32.50 4.37 6.41
C ASN A 166 32.14 4.79 4.97
N LYS A 167 32.95 4.39 3.97
CA LYS A 167 32.69 4.67 2.54
C LYS A 167 31.45 3.96 1.99
N LEU A 168 31.05 2.83 2.57
CA LEU A 168 29.95 1.99 2.10
C LEU A 168 28.62 2.28 2.82
N ARG A 169 28.61 3.09 3.89
CA ARG A 169 27.41 3.44 4.67
C ARG A 169 26.19 3.74 3.79
N TRP A 170 26.31 4.77 2.96
CA TRP A 170 25.20 5.26 2.14
C TRP A 170 24.95 4.41 0.88
N LEU A 171 25.91 3.58 0.47
CA LEU A 171 25.71 2.58 -0.59
C LEU A 171 24.97 1.33 -0.08
N SER A 172 25.11 1.01 1.20
CA SER A 172 24.38 -0.11 1.83
C SER A 172 22.92 0.23 2.13
N LEU A 173 22.58 1.52 2.26
CA LEU A 173 21.23 1.96 2.62
C LEU A 173 20.16 1.54 1.59
N PRO A 174 20.32 1.79 0.27
CA PRO A 174 19.36 1.32 -0.74
C PRO A 174 19.11 -0.18 -0.68
N VAL A 175 20.18 -0.95 -0.46
CA VAL A 175 20.15 -2.41 -0.39
C VAL A 175 19.34 -2.88 0.82
N PHE A 176 19.61 -2.32 2.00
CA PHE A 176 18.82 -2.62 3.20
C PHE A 176 17.38 -2.15 3.08
N TRP A 177 17.13 -0.99 2.46
CA TRP A 177 15.79 -0.44 2.32
C TRP A 177 14.90 -1.29 1.41
N MET A 178 15.37 -1.64 0.22
CA MET A 178 14.59 -2.51 -0.69
C MET A 178 14.39 -3.92 -0.10
N SER A 179 15.38 -4.44 0.63
CA SER A 179 15.20 -5.69 1.38
C SER A 179 14.11 -5.58 2.45
N TRP A 180 14.06 -4.46 3.17
CA TRP A 180 13.00 -4.16 4.13
C TRP A 180 11.64 -4.07 3.43
N GLU A 181 11.53 -3.35 2.31
CA GLU A 181 10.27 -3.20 1.54
C GLU A 181 9.72 -4.57 1.13
N TYR A 182 10.58 -5.45 0.63
CA TYR A 182 10.18 -6.79 0.24
C TYR A 182 9.75 -7.66 1.42
N ILE A 183 10.46 -7.62 2.55
CA ILE A 183 10.03 -8.32 3.76
C ILE A 183 8.67 -7.79 4.22
N HIS A 184 8.49 -6.47 4.16
CA HIS A 184 7.28 -5.79 4.58
C HIS A 184 6.05 -6.11 3.70
N LEU A 185 6.27 -6.45 2.42
CA LEU A 185 5.25 -6.96 1.49
C LEU A 185 4.80 -8.41 1.79
N ASN A 186 5.58 -9.18 2.56
CA ASN A 186 5.41 -10.64 2.62
C ASN A 186 5.08 -11.23 4.00
N TRP A 187 4.96 -10.39 5.03
CA TRP A 187 4.65 -10.83 6.39
C TRP A 187 3.21 -10.45 6.84
N GLU A 188 2.77 -10.93 8.01
CA GLU A 188 1.36 -10.76 8.46
C GLU A 188 1.00 -9.35 8.97
N ILE A 189 1.99 -8.54 9.35
CA ILE A 189 1.80 -7.13 9.77
C ILE A 189 2.19 -6.20 8.61
N SER A 190 1.87 -6.61 7.38
CA SER A 190 2.21 -5.86 6.17
C SER A 190 1.43 -4.55 6.11
N TRP A 191 2.16 -3.44 6.00
CA TRP A 191 1.63 -2.12 5.65
C TRP A 191 2.47 -1.50 4.51
N PRO A 192 2.53 -2.14 3.34
CA PRO A 192 3.46 -1.77 2.26
C PRO A 192 3.03 -0.52 1.48
N TRP A 193 2.04 0.23 1.99
CA TRP A 193 1.48 1.42 1.34
C TRP A 193 2.57 2.42 0.95
N LEU A 194 3.50 2.68 1.88
CA LEU A 194 4.59 3.64 1.73
C LEU A 194 5.86 3.05 1.09
N SER A 195 5.73 2.03 0.25
CA SER A 195 6.83 1.59 -0.61
C SER A 195 7.21 2.73 -1.55
N ILE A 196 8.46 3.19 -1.55
CA ILE A 196 8.84 4.44 -2.23
C ILE A 196 8.72 4.33 -3.76
N GLY A 197 8.74 3.12 -4.31
CA GLY A 197 8.46 2.88 -5.73
C GLY A 197 7.04 3.26 -6.15
N ASN A 198 6.09 3.32 -5.21
CA ASN A 198 4.73 3.78 -5.47
C ASN A 198 4.65 5.30 -5.70
N SER A 199 5.71 6.07 -5.39
CA SER A 199 5.65 7.52 -5.45
C SER A 199 5.36 8.10 -6.85
N PHE A 200 5.65 7.33 -7.90
CA PHE A 200 5.40 7.74 -9.28
C PHE A 200 3.99 7.38 -9.78
N ALA A 201 3.12 6.83 -8.94
CA ALA A 201 1.75 6.46 -9.31
C ALA A 201 0.90 7.65 -9.79
N SER A 202 1.23 8.87 -9.37
CA SER A 202 0.60 10.10 -9.87
C SER A 202 1.10 10.54 -11.26
N ASN A 203 2.14 9.90 -11.80
CA ASN A 203 2.83 10.27 -13.04
C ASN A 203 3.17 9.04 -13.90
N VAL A 204 2.16 8.25 -14.27
CA VAL A 204 2.30 6.97 -15.02
C VAL A 204 3.13 7.07 -16.32
N ARG A 205 3.17 8.24 -16.96
CA ARG A 205 3.97 8.47 -18.18
C ARG A 205 5.48 8.36 -17.96
N TRP A 206 5.95 8.45 -16.71
CA TRP A 206 7.39 8.46 -16.37
C TRP A 206 7.96 7.08 -16.05
N ILE A 207 7.08 6.09 -15.95
CA ILE A 207 7.39 4.76 -15.40
C ILE A 207 6.87 3.62 -16.27
N GLN A 208 6.70 3.82 -17.57
CA GLN A 208 6.28 2.73 -18.48
C GLN A 208 7.24 1.54 -18.44
N TRP A 209 8.52 1.78 -18.16
CA TRP A 209 9.53 0.74 -17.93
C TRP A 209 9.29 -0.10 -16.66
N TYR A 210 8.28 0.21 -15.82
CA TYR A 210 7.85 -0.68 -14.73
C TYR A 210 7.40 -2.04 -15.24
N GLU A 211 7.01 -2.17 -16.52
CA GLU A 211 6.78 -3.46 -17.16
C GLU A 211 8.01 -4.41 -17.10
N PHE A 212 9.21 -3.88 -16.83
CA PHE A 212 10.44 -4.66 -16.70
C PHE A 212 10.85 -4.94 -15.25
N THR A 213 10.54 -4.02 -14.33
CA THR A 213 11.16 -4.02 -12.99
C THR A 213 10.18 -3.95 -11.83
N GLY A 214 8.92 -3.61 -12.11
CA GLY A 214 7.94 -3.21 -11.11
C GLY A 214 8.38 -2.01 -10.26
N ILE A 215 7.70 -1.82 -9.13
CA ILE A 215 7.95 -0.72 -8.20
C ILE A 215 9.37 -0.69 -7.62
N PHE A 216 10.05 -1.84 -7.52
CA PHE A 216 11.41 -1.90 -6.98
C PHE A 216 12.43 -1.22 -7.89
N GLY A 217 12.19 -1.16 -9.20
CA GLY A 217 12.99 -0.33 -10.10
C GLY A 217 12.83 1.16 -9.80
N GLY A 218 11.60 1.61 -9.49
CA GLY A 218 11.34 2.96 -8.99
C GLY A 218 12.01 3.28 -7.66
N ALA A 219 12.01 2.32 -6.73
CA ALA A 219 12.71 2.45 -5.45
C ALA A 219 14.21 2.60 -5.64
N LEU A 220 14.81 1.76 -6.50
CA LEU A 220 16.22 1.87 -6.88
C LEU A 220 16.53 3.23 -7.53
N TRP A 221 15.64 3.73 -8.38
CA TRP A 221 15.80 5.01 -9.06
C TRP A 221 15.85 6.19 -8.06
N ILE A 222 14.91 6.23 -7.11
CA ILE A 222 14.88 7.23 -6.03
C ILE A 222 16.15 7.16 -5.20
N TRP A 223 16.56 5.96 -4.80
CA TRP A 223 17.74 5.76 -3.95
C TRP A 223 19.03 6.16 -4.64
N LEU A 224 19.21 5.77 -5.90
CA LEU A 224 20.39 6.11 -6.70
C LEU A 224 20.59 7.63 -6.72
N ILE A 225 19.54 8.38 -7.04
CA ILE A 225 19.62 9.84 -7.14
C ILE A 225 19.87 10.48 -5.77
N ASN A 226 19.18 10.06 -4.72
CA ASN A 226 19.41 10.58 -3.35
C ASN A 226 20.87 10.37 -2.90
N VAL A 227 21.43 9.19 -3.14
CA VAL A 227 22.81 8.84 -2.75
C VAL A 227 23.82 9.65 -3.57
N LEU A 228 23.62 9.78 -4.89
CA LEU A 228 24.49 10.59 -5.75
C LEU A 228 24.46 12.07 -5.35
N LEU A 229 23.27 12.63 -5.10
CA LEU A 229 23.10 14.01 -4.62
C LEU A 229 23.78 14.23 -3.27
N PHE A 230 23.60 13.29 -2.34
CA PHE A 230 24.26 13.38 -1.04
C PHE A 230 25.78 13.36 -1.18
N PHE A 231 26.36 12.48 -2.00
CA PHE A 231 27.80 12.45 -2.23
C PHE A 231 28.30 13.72 -2.94
N TRP A 232 27.54 14.27 -3.87
CA TRP A 232 27.87 15.54 -4.51
C TRP A 232 27.97 16.67 -3.47
N ILE A 233 26.96 16.82 -2.61
CA ILE A 233 26.92 17.84 -1.55
C ILE A 233 28.05 17.62 -0.54
N LYS A 234 28.23 16.38 -0.06
CA LYS A 234 29.26 16.01 0.92
C LYS A 234 30.66 16.29 0.40
N ASN A 235 30.92 15.96 -0.87
CA ASN A 235 32.23 16.20 -1.45
C ASN A 235 32.48 17.68 -1.66
N ARG A 236 31.47 18.48 -2.06
CA ARG A 236 31.59 19.93 -2.31
C ARG A 236 32.19 20.73 -1.15
N SER A 237 31.93 20.34 0.10
CA SER A 237 32.47 21.05 1.29
C SER A 237 33.96 20.79 1.57
N ASN A 238 34.56 19.74 1.01
CA ASN A 238 35.97 19.37 1.27
C ASN A 238 36.94 19.76 0.13
N ILE A 239 36.45 20.43 -0.91
CA ILE A 239 37.19 20.65 -2.16
C ILE A 239 38.00 21.95 -2.08
N SER A 240 39.14 21.88 -1.40
CA SER A 240 40.21 22.89 -1.50
C SER A 240 41.34 22.45 -2.45
N GLN A 241 41.38 21.16 -2.86
CA GLN A 241 42.43 20.60 -3.72
C GLN A 241 42.01 20.46 -5.19
N LYS A 242 42.89 20.82 -6.14
CA LYS A 242 42.71 20.71 -7.60
C LYS A 242 42.37 19.29 -8.10
N SER A 243 42.74 18.25 -7.35
CA SER A 243 42.55 16.83 -7.69
C SER A 243 41.09 16.35 -7.64
N ASP A 244 40.17 17.11 -7.04
CA ASP A 244 38.76 16.75 -6.89
C ASP A 244 37.84 17.44 -7.93
N PHE A 245 38.39 18.20 -8.88
CA PHE A 245 37.62 18.86 -9.96
C PHE A 245 36.75 17.88 -10.79
N PRO A 246 37.21 16.68 -11.19
CA PRO A 246 36.38 15.74 -11.96
C PRO A 246 35.09 15.37 -11.23
N LYS A 247 35.14 15.20 -9.91
CA LYS A 247 33.95 14.86 -9.10
C LYS A 247 32.91 15.98 -9.10
N ARG A 248 33.31 17.25 -9.22
CA ARG A 248 32.36 18.38 -9.29
C ARG A 248 31.49 18.34 -10.55
N VAL A 249 32.00 17.75 -11.63
CA VAL A 249 31.34 17.65 -12.94
C VAL A 249 30.66 16.30 -13.13
N LEU A 250 31.32 15.20 -12.74
CA LEU A 250 30.82 13.85 -12.93
C LEU A 250 29.54 13.56 -12.13
N TYR A 251 29.41 14.04 -10.88
CA TYR A 251 28.19 13.79 -10.10
C TYR A 251 26.94 14.47 -10.71
N PRO A 252 26.95 15.77 -11.06
CA PRO A 252 25.82 16.39 -11.76
C PRO A 252 25.44 15.69 -13.06
N ILE A 253 26.43 15.30 -13.87
CA ILE A 253 26.19 14.53 -15.10
C ILE A 253 25.53 13.19 -14.77
N ALA A 254 26.08 12.44 -13.81
CA ALA A 254 25.52 11.15 -13.40
C ALA A 254 24.09 11.29 -12.86
N ILE A 255 23.79 12.34 -12.08
CA ILE A 255 22.45 12.63 -11.57
C ILE A 255 21.50 12.95 -12.73
N LEU A 256 21.92 13.82 -13.65
CA LEU A 256 21.14 14.21 -14.80
C LEU A 256 20.84 13.00 -15.70
N CYS A 257 21.84 12.20 -16.03
CA CYS A 257 21.68 10.95 -16.78
C CYS A 257 20.75 9.96 -16.06
N SER A 258 20.91 9.80 -14.74
CA SER A 258 20.05 8.93 -13.94
C SER A 258 18.58 9.36 -13.97
N ILE A 259 18.29 10.66 -14.10
CA ILE A 259 16.92 11.17 -14.24
C ILE A 259 16.43 11.05 -15.69
N LEU A 260 17.21 11.56 -16.65
CA LEU A 260 16.77 11.71 -18.04
C LEU A 260 16.65 10.37 -18.76
N ILE A 261 17.56 9.42 -18.54
CA ILE A 261 17.56 8.17 -19.31
C ILE A 261 16.29 7.35 -19.05
N PRO A 262 15.91 7.00 -17.79
CA PRO A 262 14.68 6.26 -17.54
C PRO A 262 13.42 7.03 -17.97
N LEU A 263 13.43 8.36 -17.81
CA LEU A 263 12.32 9.21 -18.21
C LEU A 263 12.12 9.20 -19.73
N LEU A 264 13.19 9.37 -20.50
CA LEU A 264 13.13 9.36 -21.97
C LEU A 264 12.75 7.97 -22.50
N ILE A 265 13.27 6.90 -21.91
CA ILE A 265 12.85 5.53 -22.23
C ILE A 265 11.35 5.37 -21.96
N SER A 266 10.87 5.83 -20.80
CA SER A 266 9.45 5.76 -20.46
C SER A 266 8.57 6.52 -21.44
N LEU A 267 8.95 7.75 -21.79
CA LEU A 267 8.20 8.57 -22.72
C LEU A 267 8.22 7.97 -24.12
N TYR A 268 9.35 7.39 -24.55
CA TYR A 268 9.43 6.67 -25.81
C TYR A 268 8.44 5.50 -25.82
N ILE A 269 8.45 4.64 -24.79
CA ILE A 269 7.50 3.53 -24.66
C ILE A 269 6.06 4.06 -24.66
N PHE A 270 5.76 5.08 -23.86
CA PHE A 270 4.40 5.63 -23.73
C PHE A 270 3.80 6.06 -25.08
N HIS A 271 4.59 6.69 -25.95
CA HIS A 271 4.11 7.22 -27.24
C HIS A 271 4.09 6.16 -28.36
N HIS A 272 4.87 5.08 -28.24
CA HIS A 272 4.95 4.03 -29.26
C HIS A 272 4.22 2.74 -28.86
N TYR A 273 3.73 2.64 -27.62
CA TYR A 273 2.96 1.49 -27.16
C TYR A 273 1.53 1.57 -27.68
N GLU A 274 1.14 0.58 -28.47
CA GLU A 274 -0.23 0.34 -28.90
C GLU A 274 -0.87 -0.70 -27.97
N GLU A 275 -2.10 -0.41 -27.53
CA GLU A 275 -2.86 -1.33 -26.68
C GLU A 275 -3.20 -2.60 -27.46
N LYS A 276 -3.03 -3.74 -26.79
CA LYS A 276 -3.13 -5.07 -27.40
C LYS A 276 -4.31 -5.86 -26.87
N GLY A 277 -4.73 -6.86 -27.61
CA GLY A 277 -5.80 -7.75 -27.18
C GLY A 277 -7.14 -7.41 -27.82
N ARG A 278 -8.14 -8.22 -27.49
CA ARG A 278 -9.51 -8.10 -28.00
C ARG A 278 -10.38 -7.33 -27.00
N SER A 279 -11.38 -6.61 -27.50
CA SER A 279 -12.29 -5.83 -26.66
C SER A 279 -13.30 -6.72 -25.93
N LYS A 280 -13.57 -6.40 -24.66
CA LYS A 280 -14.67 -6.93 -23.84
C LYS A 280 -15.46 -5.77 -23.23
N LYS A 281 -16.77 -5.78 -23.43
CA LYS A 281 -17.69 -4.82 -22.81
C LYS A 281 -17.86 -5.11 -21.32
N VAL A 282 -17.81 -4.06 -20.51
CA VAL A 282 -17.99 -4.12 -19.05
C VAL A 282 -19.00 -3.08 -18.59
N LEU A 283 -19.80 -3.46 -17.58
CA LEU A 283 -20.69 -2.58 -16.84
C LEU A 283 -20.27 -2.58 -15.37
N ILE A 284 -19.59 -1.52 -14.94
CA ILE A 284 -19.07 -1.39 -13.59
C ILE A 284 -20.08 -0.58 -12.76
N VAL A 285 -20.63 -1.17 -11.71
CA VAL A 285 -21.66 -0.50 -10.89
C VAL A 285 -21.07 0.06 -9.62
N GLN A 286 -21.40 1.31 -9.34
CA GLN A 286 -21.09 2.04 -8.13
C GLN A 286 -22.39 2.28 -7.35
N SER A 287 -22.67 1.45 -6.35
CA SER A 287 -23.95 1.46 -5.61
C SER A 287 -24.04 2.56 -4.56
N ASN A 288 -22.90 3.09 -4.12
CA ASN A 288 -22.75 4.17 -3.14
C ASN A 288 -23.49 3.94 -1.81
N TYR A 289 -23.13 2.87 -1.11
CA TYR A 289 -23.59 2.64 0.26
C TYR A 289 -22.52 2.99 1.29
N GLU A 290 -22.82 3.89 2.23
CA GLU A 290 -21.85 4.32 3.24
C GLU A 290 -21.42 3.15 4.16
N PRO A 291 -20.14 2.74 4.14
CA PRO A 291 -19.69 1.52 4.83
C PRO A 291 -19.71 1.58 6.36
N HIS A 292 -19.65 2.76 6.98
CA HIS A 292 -19.53 2.84 8.44
C HIS A 292 -20.82 2.51 9.19
N TYR A 293 -21.99 2.71 8.56
CA TYR A 293 -23.28 2.56 9.24
C TYR A 293 -24.47 2.26 8.33
N GLN A 294 -24.31 2.29 7.01
CA GLN A 294 -25.44 2.07 6.11
C GLN A 294 -25.32 0.71 5.41
N LYS A 295 -24.20 0.46 4.74
CA LYS A 295 -24.01 -0.72 3.86
C LYS A 295 -24.33 -2.05 4.53
N PHE A 296 -24.00 -2.20 5.81
CA PHE A 296 -24.17 -3.45 6.55
C PHE A 296 -25.47 -3.51 7.38
N GLU A 297 -26.27 -2.44 7.38
CA GLU A 297 -27.59 -2.38 8.04
C GLU A 297 -28.75 -2.48 7.04
N VAL A 298 -28.54 -2.03 5.80
CA VAL A 298 -29.56 -2.08 4.74
C VAL A 298 -29.75 -3.51 4.24
N ASP A 299 -31.01 -3.90 4.08
CA ASP A 299 -31.42 -5.19 3.54
C ASP A 299 -30.81 -5.48 2.15
N GLU A 300 -30.34 -6.72 1.93
CA GLU A 300 -29.63 -7.09 0.71
C GLU A 300 -30.52 -7.01 -0.54
N ASP A 301 -31.81 -7.29 -0.44
CA ASP A 301 -32.73 -7.22 -1.58
C ASP A 301 -32.91 -5.76 -2.03
N LEU A 302 -32.94 -4.82 -1.09
CA LEU A 302 -32.95 -3.38 -1.41
C LEU A 302 -31.65 -2.96 -2.09
N GLN A 303 -30.50 -3.46 -1.65
CA GLN A 303 -29.21 -3.19 -2.30
C GLN A 303 -29.18 -3.73 -3.73
N PHE A 304 -29.67 -4.95 -3.93
CA PHE A 304 -29.74 -5.59 -5.24
C PHE A 304 -30.70 -4.85 -6.17
N ASN A 305 -31.90 -4.52 -5.70
CA ASN A 305 -32.90 -3.78 -6.48
C ASN A 305 -32.38 -2.41 -6.93
N LYS A 306 -31.66 -1.69 -6.07
CA LYS A 306 -30.99 -0.44 -6.45
C LYS A 306 -29.98 -0.68 -7.59
N CYS A 307 -29.14 -1.72 -7.47
CA CYS A 307 -28.18 -2.05 -8.53
C CYS A 307 -28.88 -2.40 -9.85
N MET A 308 -30.02 -3.09 -9.79
CA MET A 308 -30.82 -3.41 -10.98
C MET A 308 -31.41 -2.17 -11.64
N GLN A 309 -31.93 -1.21 -10.85
CA GLN A 309 -32.43 0.07 -11.37
C GLN A 309 -31.31 0.86 -12.08
N LEU A 310 -30.10 0.85 -11.53
CA LEU A 310 -28.94 1.49 -12.15
C LEU A 310 -28.55 0.81 -13.47
N LEU A 311 -28.74 -0.51 -13.57
CA LEU A 311 -28.39 -1.30 -14.74
C LEU A 311 -29.44 -1.26 -15.85
N GLU A 312 -30.72 -1.00 -15.52
CA GLU A 312 -31.85 -1.05 -16.45
C GLU A 312 -31.58 -0.40 -17.83
N PRO A 313 -30.97 0.79 -17.93
CA PRO A 313 -30.68 1.42 -19.23
C PRO A 313 -29.69 0.66 -20.13
N TYR A 314 -28.92 -0.28 -19.56
CA TYR A 314 -27.84 -1.00 -20.22
C TYR A 314 -28.17 -2.48 -20.50
N LEU A 315 -29.30 -2.97 -19.96
CA LEU A 315 -29.68 -4.39 -20.06
C LEU A 315 -30.18 -4.82 -21.45
N ALA A 316 -30.36 -3.88 -22.39
CA ALA A 316 -30.76 -4.19 -23.77
C ALA A 316 -29.60 -4.76 -24.61
N ASP A 317 -28.35 -4.46 -24.24
CA ASP A 317 -27.15 -4.90 -24.94
C ASP A 317 -26.71 -6.29 -24.45
N SER A 318 -25.98 -7.03 -25.30
CA SER A 318 -25.52 -8.40 -25.04
C SER A 318 -24.00 -8.50 -24.80
N GLY A 319 -23.57 -9.61 -24.19
CA GLY A 319 -22.16 -9.99 -24.05
C GLY A 319 -21.34 -9.22 -23.00
N GLN A 320 -21.99 -8.41 -22.17
CA GLN A 320 -21.28 -7.61 -21.15
C GLN A 320 -20.96 -8.43 -19.90
N LEU A 321 -19.83 -8.11 -19.28
CA LEU A 321 -19.54 -8.49 -17.91
C LEU A 321 -20.01 -7.38 -16.96
N VAL A 322 -20.98 -7.69 -16.12
CA VAL A 322 -21.42 -6.81 -15.03
C VAL A 322 -20.52 -7.00 -13.83
N ILE A 323 -20.08 -5.90 -13.21
CA ILE A 323 -19.12 -5.93 -12.10
C ILE A 323 -19.67 -5.14 -10.92
N PHE A 324 -19.87 -5.84 -9.81
CA PHE A 324 -20.24 -5.27 -8.51
C PHE A 324 -19.05 -5.17 -7.55
N PRO A 325 -19.01 -4.14 -6.67
CA PRO A 325 -17.90 -3.90 -5.75
C PRO A 325 -17.67 -5.00 -4.70
N GLU A 326 -16.62 -4.82 -3.90
CA GLU A 326 -16.32 -5.65 -2.74
C GLU A 326 -17.50 -5.70 -1.74
N THR A 327 -17.73 -6.89 -1.17
CA THR A 327 -18.75 -7.14 -0.13
C THR A 327 -20.11 -6.52 -0.45
N SER A 328 -20.53 -6.62 -1.71
CA SER A 328 -21.83 -6.10 -2.16
C SER A 328 -22.99 -6.92 -1.62
N PHE A 329 -22.81 -8.24 -1.44
CA PHE A 329 -23.85 -9.16 -0.97
C PHE A 329 -23.31 -10.20 0.01
N GLY A 330 -24.21 -10.88 0.73
CA GLY A 330 -23.88 -11.93 1.69
C GLY A 330 -23.41 -11.44 3.05
N ASN A 331 -23.58 -10.15 3.37
CA ASN A 331 -23.14 -9.57 4.64
C ASN A 331 -24.04 -10.00 5.82
N SER A 332 -25.35 -10.08 5.60
CA SER A 332 -26.33 -10.53 6.60
C SER A 332 -26.45 -12.05 6.59
N LEU A 333 -26.47 -12.64 5.39
CA LEU A 333 -26.50 -14.09 5.19
C LEU A 333 -25.39 -14.51 4.22
N PRO A 334 -24.22 -14.96 4.69
CA PRO A 334 -23.12 -15.35 3.80
C PRO A 334 -23.51 -16.42 2.79
N PHE A 335 -22.98 -16.32 1.57
CA PHE A 335 -23.15 -17.35 0.53
C PHE A 335 -22.49 -18.65 0.99
N GLU A 336 -23.21 -19.77 0.93
CA GLU A 336 -22.67 -21.07 1.35
C GLU A 336 -21.90 -21.72 0.20
N LEU A 337 -20.56 -21.66 0.26
CA LEU A 337 -19.68 -22.15 -0.80
C LEU A 337 -19.78 -23.65 -1.06
N THR A 338 -20.19 -24.45 -0.06
CA THR A 338 -20.40 -25.90 -0.22
C THR A 338 -21.68 -26.26 -0.96
N ALA A 339 -22.60 -25.30 -1.10
CA ALA A 339 -23.89 -25.47 -1.76
C ALA A 339 -24.22 -24.24 -2.62
N LEU A 340 -23.20 -23.62 -3.22
CA LEU A 340 -23.29 -22.33 -3.90
C LEU A 340 -24.34 -22.32 -5.01
N GLU A 341 -24.38 -23.40 -5.79
CA GLU A 341 -25.33 -23.57 -6.91
C GLU A 341 -26.79 -23.74 -6.47
N ALA A 342 -27.05 -23.96 -5.19
CA ALA A 342 -28.40 -24.05 -4.62
C ALA A 342 -28.83 -22.75 -3.92
N ASP A 343 -28.02 -21.69 -3.97
CA ASP A 343 -28.36 -20.41 -3.36
C ASP A 343 -29.40 -19.66 -4.21
N ASN A 344 -30.58 -19.41 -3.65
CA ASN A 344 -31.69 -18.72 -4.33
C ASN A 344 -31.29 -17.36 -4.90
N ARG A 345 -30.35 -16.64 -4.27
CA ARG A 345 -29.89 -15.34 -4.77
C ARG A 345 -29.09 -15.50 -6.05
N LEU A 346 -28.28 -16.56 -6.16
CA LEU A 346 -27.54 -16.86 -7.39
C LEU A 346 -28.50 -17.21 -8.53
N HIS A 347 -29.58 -17.94 -8.24
CA HIS A 347 -30.65 -18.17 -9.23
C HIS A 347 -31.32 -16.87 -9.67
N GLN A 348 -31.66 -15.97 -8.74
CA GLN A 348 -32.20 -14.65 -9.07
C GLN A 348 -31.24 -13.83 -9.93
N TRP A 349 -29.94 -13.84 -9.63
CA TRP A 349 -28.93 -13.16 -10.45
C TRP A 349 -28.88 -13.72 -11.86
N ARG A 350 -29.03 -15.05 -12.01
CA ARG A 350 -29.06 -15.70 -13.31
C ARG A 350 -30.27 -15.29 -14.15
N GLU A 351 -31.44 -15.23 -13.52
CA GLU A 351 -32.68 -14.82 -14.17
C GLU A 351 -32.68 -13.34 -14.57
N MET A 352 -32.10 -12.46 -13.73
CA MET A 352 -32.23 -11.01 -13.91
C MET A 352 -31.05 -10.34 -14.64
N ILE A 353 -29.84 -10.93 -14.61
CA ILE A 353 -28.63 -10.30 -15.16
C ILE A 353 -27.96 -11.20 -16.21
N VAL A 354 -27.70 -12.47 -15.86
CA VAL A 354 -26.85 -13.38 -16.64
C VAL A 354 -27.60 -14.03 -17.82
N ASP A 355 -28.84 -13.60 -18.09
CA ASP A 355 -29.78 -14.24 -19.02
C ASP A 355 -29.29 -14.43 -20.48
N SER A 356 -30.21 -14.95 -21.30
CA SER A 356 -30.23 -15.16 -22.77
C SER A 356 -29.35 -14.29 -23.69
N ASN A 357 -28.94 -13.09 -23.26
CA ASN A 357 -28.02 -12.21 -24.00
C ASN A 357 -26.53 -12.48 -23.71
N HIS A 358 -26.15 -13.67 -23.24
CA HIS A 358 -24.76 -14.08 -22.96
C HIS A 358 -24.03 -13.13 -22.01
N ARG A 359 -24.71 -12.64 -20.97
CA ARG A 359 -24.12 -11.79 -19.93
C ARG A 359 -23.50 -12.63 -18.82
N SER A 360 -22.65 -12.00 -18.03
CA SER A 360 -22.04 -12.59 -16.83
C SER A 360 -21.95 -11.57 -15.71
N LEU A 361 -21.87 -12.05 -14.47
CA LEU A 361 -21.81 -11.18 -13.29
C LEU A 361 -20.62 -11.54 -12.39
N LEU A 362 -19.75 -10.57 -12.13
CA LEU A 362 -18.70 -10.64 -11.13
C LEU A 362 -19.06 -9.76 -9.94
N SER A 363 -19.17 -10.34 -8.74
CA SER A 363 -19.48 -9.58 -7.53
C SER A 363 -18.54 -9.92 -6.38
N GLY A 364 -18.20 -8.91 -5.58
CA GLY A 364 -17.68 -9.14 -4.24
C GLY A 364 -18.78 -9.62 -3.31
N ILE A 365 -18.52 -10.69 -2.56
CA ILE A 365 -19.45 -11.31 -1.62
C ILE A 365 -18.77 -11.62 -0.29
N THR A 366 -19.57 -11.65 0.77
CA THR A 366 -19.20 -12.36 2.00
C THR A 366 -19.67 -13.80 1.89
N ALA A 367 -18.75 -14.74 2.09
CA ALA A 367 -18.99 -16.16 1.87
C ALA A 367 -18.70 -16.98 3.14
N LYS A 368 -19.30 -18.16 3.21
CA LYS A 368 -19.13 -19.12 4.29
C LYS A 368 -18.87 -20.50 3.69
N ARG A 369 -17.94 -21.23 4.30
CA ARG A 369 -17.69 -22.65 3.99
C ARG A 369 -17.88 -23.48 5.25
N GLN A 370 -18.85 -24.39 5.22
CA GLN A 370 -18.99 -25.42 6.24
C GLN A 370 -18.01 -26.56 6.00
N TYR A 371 -17.49 -27.12 7.09
CA TYR A 371 -16.65 -28.32 7.07
C TYR A 371 -17.53 -29.57 7.22
N PHE A 372 -17.30 -30.57 6.37
CA PHE A 372 -17.96 -31.87 6.50
C PHE A 372 -17.34 -32.70 7.64
N PRO A 373 -18.09 -33.63 8.26
CA PRO A 373 -17.55 -34.53 9.28
C PRO A 373 -16.31 -35.27 8.76
N GLY A 374 -15.20 -35.19 9.51
CA GLY A 374 -13.92 -35.80 9.16
C GLY A 374 -12.94 -34.90 8.41
N GLU A 375 -13.37 -33.72 7.93
CA GLU A 375 -12.44 -32.71 7.43
C GLU A 375 -11.64 -32.08 8.57
N VAL A 376 -10.36 -31.78 8.30
CA VAL A 376 -9.53 -31.02 9.24
C VAL A 376 -9.87 -29.53 9.09
N PRO A 377 -10.36 -28.87 10.15
CA PRO A 377 -10.67 -27.44 10.09
C PRO A 377 -9.45 -26.60 9.76
N GLY A 378 -9.65 -25.63 8.87
CA GLY A 378 -8.63 -24.65 8.51
C GLY A 378 -8.28 -23.72 9.67
N PRO A 379 -7.23 -22.89 9.50
CA PRO A 379 -6.78 -21.99 10.54
C PRO A 379 -7.88 -21.01 10.96
N SER A 380 -8.73 -20.52 10.06
CA SER A 380 -9.74 -19.51 10.37
C SER A 380 -11.07 -20.11 10.83
N ALA A 381 -11.11 -21.43 11.04
CA ALA A 381 -12.32 -22.15 11.38
C ALA A 381 -12.86 -21.77 12.76
N ARG A 382 -14.19 -21.67 12.80
CA ARG A 382 -14.99 -21.32 13.97
C ARG A 382 -15.92 -22.48 14.25
N GLU A 383 -16.08 -22.82 15.52
CA GLU A 383 -17.09 -23.78 15.94
C GLU A 383 -18.48 -23.12 15.97
N SER A 384 -19.48 -23.82 15.47
CA SER A 384 -20.88 -23.37 15.52
C SER A 384 -21.40 -23.39 16.94
N ARG A 385 -21.78 -22.20 17.45
CA ARG A 385 -22.44 -22.07 18.76
C ARG A 385 -23.77 -22.83 18.85
N ARG A 386 -24.45 -23.02 17.71
CA ARG A 386 -25.75 -23.73 17.64
C ARG A 386 -25.59 -25.24 17.47
N ARG A 387 -24.47 -25.70 16.92
CA ARG A 387 -24.19 -27.12 16.64
C ARG A 387 -22.73 -27.42 17.00
N PRO A 388 -22.44 -27.75 18.28
CA PRO A 388 -21.10 -28.16 18.69
C PRO A 388 -20.55 -29.28 17.80
N GLY A 389 -19.24 -29.26 17.54
CA GLY A 389 -18.56 -30.17 16.63
C GLY A 389 -18.73 -29.85 15.13
N HIS A 390 -19.51 -28.83 14.75
CA HIS A 390 -19.57 -28.34 13.37
C HIS A 390 -18.72 -27.09 13.21
N TYR A 391 -17.83 -27.11 12.23
CA TYR A 391 -16.91 -26.01 11.95
C TYR A 391 -17.29 -25.29 10.66
N TYR A 392 -17.03 -23.99 10.64
CA TYR A 392 -17.20 -23.17 9.44
C TYR A 392 -16.17 -22.05 9.39
N GLU A 393 -15.91 -21.55 8.19
CA GLU A 393 -15.09 -20.36 7.95
C GLU A 393 -15.90 -19.31 7.21
N ILE A 394 -15.55 -18.04 7.45
CA ILE A 394 -16.08 -16.88 6.70
C ILE A 394 -14.94 -16.30 5.88
N SER A 395 -15.21 -15.91 4.64
CA SER A 395 -14.28 -15.24 3.75
C SER A 395 -14.89 -14.01 3.10
N ASN A 396 -14.01 -13.06 2.76
CA ASN A 396 -14.27 -12.04 1.76
C ASN A 396 -13.89 -12.66 0.41
N ALA A 397 -14.82 -12.72 -0.54
CA ALA A 397 -14.65 -13.47 -1.77
C ALA A 397 -15.16 -12.71 -3.00
N ALA A 398 -14.67 -13.10 -4.16
CA ALA A 398 -15.26 -12.75 -5.44
C ALA A 398 -16.04 -13.95 -5.98
N LEU A 399 -17.19 -13.71 -6.59
CA LEU A 399 -18.06 -14.69 -7.21
C LEU A 399 -18.33 -14.29 -8.65
N LEU A 400 -17.99 -15.15 -9.59
CA LEU A 400 -18.42 -15.08 -10.98
C LEU A 400 -19.64 -15.99 -11.16
N ALA A 401 -20.78 -15.41 -11.52
CA ALA A 401 -21.97 -16.11 -11.95
C ALA A 401 -22.02 -16.16 -13.49
N LEU A 402 -22.14 -17.38 -14.00
CA LEU A 402 -22.33 -17.71 -15.41
C LEU A 402 -23.71 -18.37 -15.60
N PRO A 403 -24.21 -18.48 -16.86
CA PRO A 403 -25.54 -19.03 -17.11
C PRO A 403 -25.75 -20.43 -16.50
N GLU A 404 -24.75 -21.30 -16.59
CA GLU A 404 -24.86 -22.71 -16.19
C GLU A 404 -23.92 -23.09 -15.02
N SER A 405 -23.02 -22.19 -14.60
CA SER A 405 -22.02 -22.50 -13.58
C SER A 405 -21.60 -21.26 -12.80
N SER A 406 -20.79 -21.44 -11.77
CA SER A 406 -20.19 -20.35 -11.02
C SER A 406 -18.77 -20.67 -10.61
N ALA A 407 -17.98 -19.63 -10.36
CA ALA A 407 -16.63 -19.74 -9.84
C ALA A 407 -16.44 -18.71 -8.72
N TYR A 408 -15.64 -19.06 -7.71
CA TYR A 408 -15.34 -18.15 -6.62
C TYR A 408 -13.85 -18.10 -6.31
N TYR A 409 -13.44 -17.02 -5.66
CA TYR A 409 -12.07 -16.77 -5.21
C TYR A 409 -12.11 -16.13 -3.84
N ASN A 410 -11.50 -16.78 -2.84
CA ASN A 410 -11.37 -16.18 -1.51
C ASN A 410 -10.13 -15.26 -1.46
N LYS A 411 -10.30 -14.06 -0.93
CA LYS A 411 -9.23 -13.07 -0.75
C LYS A 411 -8.02 -13.69 -0.04
N SER A 412 -6.85 -13.58 -0.65
CA SER A 412 -5.57 -14.11 -0.14
C SER A 412 -4.84 -13.08 0.72
N ARG A 413 -4.80 -11.80 0.31
CA ARG A 413 -4.15 -10.72 1.08
C ARG A 413 -5.19 -9.95 1.89
N LEU A 414 -5.25 -10.28 3.18
CA LEU A 414 -6.17 -9.61 4.10
C LEU A 414 -5.52 -8.37 4.73
N VAL A 415 -6.36 -7.39 5.06
CA VAL A 415 -5.97 -6.18 5.79
C VAL A 415 -5.65 -6.53 7.25
N PRO A 416 -4.41 -6.31 7.73
CA PRO A 416 -4.04 -6.56 9.12
C PRO A 416 -4.87 -5.72 10.09
N GLY A 417 -5.34 -6.34 11.18
CA GLY A 417 -6.18 -5.71 12.19
C GLY A 417 -7.68 -5.73 11.87
N ALA A 418 -8.06 -5.50 10.61
CA ALA A 418 -9.47 -5.51 10.19
C ALA A 418 -9.98 -6.91 9.82
N GLU A 419 -9.21 -7.66 9.01
CA GLU A 419 -9.62 -8.95 8.45
C GLU A 419 -8.81 -10.13 9.01
N ILE A 420 -7.62 -9.87 9.55
CA ILE A 420 -6.80 -10.85 10.27
C ILE A 420 -6.27 -10.28 11.58
N PHE A 421 -6.13 -11.14 12.59
CA PHE A 421 -5.29 -10.88 13.74
C PHE A 421 -3.85 -11.42 13.51
N PRO A 422 -2.83 -10.56 13.28
CA PRO A 422 -1.49 -11.01 12.89
C PRO A 422 -0.82 -11.84 13.98
N TYR A 423 -0.11 -12.89 13.57
CA TYR A 423 0.66 -13.79 14.43
C TYR A 423 -0.11 -14.28 15.67
N ARG A 424 -1.40 -14.58 15.51
CA ARG A 424 -2.29 -15.04 16.59
C ARG A 424 -1.72 -16.15 17.48
N LYS A 425 -0.89 -17.04 16.93
CA LYS A 425 -0.22 -18.13 17.68
C LYS A 425 0.86 -17.62 18.65
N ILE A 426 1.45 -16.46 18.36
CA ILE A 426 2.56 -15.84 19.11
C ILE A 426 2.04 -14.73 20.04
N LEU A 427 0.91 -14.09 19.69
CA LEU A 427 0.32 -12.98 20.44
C LEU A 427 -1.06 -13.28 21.08
N PRO A 428 -1.27 -14.45 21.74
CA PRO A 428 -2.60 -14.82 22.25
C PRO A 428 -3.06 -13.92 23.41
N PHE A 429 -2.14 -13.24 24.11
CA PHE A 429 -2.45 -12.33 25.23
C PHE A 429 -3.20 -11.06 24.80
N LEU A 430 -3.25 -10.76 23.50
CA LEU A 430 -3.99 -9.62 22.96
C LEU A 430 -5.47 -9.95 22.69
N LYS A 431 -5.90 -11.20 22.85
CA LYS A 431 -7.29 -11.65 22.70
C LYS A 431 -8.31 -10.71 23.39
N PRO A 432 -8.16 -10.32 24.66
CA PRO A 432 -9.11 -9.43 25.33
C PRO A 432 -9.21 -8.05 24.69
N ILE A 433 -8.12 -7.55 24.10
CA ILE A 433 -8.09 -6.26 23.39
C ILE A 433 -8.78 -6.41 22.03
N VAL A 434 -8.58 -7.53 21.33
CA VAL A 434 -9.25 -7.82 20.05
C VAL A 434 -10.76 -7.94 20.24
N ASP A 435 -11.20 -8.65 21.27
CA ASP A 435 -12.62 -8.80 21.61
C ASP A 435 -13.24 -7.44 21.99
N MET A 436 -12.52 -6.59 22.74
CA MET A 436 -12.94 -5.22 23.07
C MET A 436 -13.04 -4.30 21.86
N LEU A 437 -12.24 -4.54 20.81
CA LEU A 437 -12.25 -3.78 19.56
C LEU A 437 -13.23 -4.35 18.51
N GLY A 438 -14.05 -5.34 18.87
CA GLY A 438 -15.04 -5.96 17.96
C GLY A 438 -14.43 -6.85 16.87
N GLY A 439 -13.15 -7.21 17.00
CA GLY A 439 -12.46 -8.10 16.06
C GLY A 439 -12.71 -9.58 16.35
N SER A 440 -12.38 -10.44 15.38
CA SER A 440 -12.31 -11.90 15.58
C SER A 440 -10.85 -12.35 15.49
N ILE A 441 -10.44 -13.20 16.43
CA ILE A 441 -9.09 -13.78 16.47
C ILE A 441 -8.92 -14.82 15.36
N GLU A 442 -10.02 -15.44 14.96
CA GLU A 442 -10.07 -16.43 13.88
C GLU A 442 -9.84 -15.75 12.52
N GLY A 443 -10.25 -14.49 12.36
CA GLY A 443 -10.11 -13.71 11.12
C GLY A 443 -10.96 -14.27 9.98
N PHE A 444 -10.69 -13.81 8.75
CA PHE A 444 -11.25 -14.41 7.53
C PHE A 444 -10.37 -15.52 6.96
N ALA A 445 -11.01 -16.49 6.33
CA ALA A 445 -10.32 -17.52 5.56
C ALA A 445 -9.64 -16.91 4.33
N ARG A 446 -8.51 -17.52 3.96
CA ARG A 446 -7.66 -17.08 2.85
C ARG A 446 -7.48 -18.21 1.86
N GLN A 447 -7.33 -17.85 0.59
CA GLN A 447 -6.87 -18.78 -0.42
C GLN A 447 -5.36 -18.70 -0.60
N SER A 448 -4.69 -19.83 -0.83
CA SER A 448 -3.25 -19.86 -1.13
C SER A 448 -2.96 -19.59 -2.62
N GLN A 449 -3.73 -20.22 -3.49
CA GLN A 449 -3.60 -20.13 -4.94
C GLN A 449 -4.46 -19.01 -5.51
N ARG A 450 -4.02 -18.41 -6.61
CA ARG A 450 -4.77 -17.37 -7.34
C ARG A 450 -5.67 -18.05 -8.35
N THR A 451 -6.98 -17.87 -8.24
CA THR A 451 -7.94 -18.43 -9.21
C THR A 451 -8.25 -17.39 -10.27
N VAL A 452 -7.86 -17.68 -11.51
CA VAL A 452 -8.33 -16.92 -12.68
C VAL A 452 -9.72 -17.42 -13.04
N PHE A 453 -10.64 -16.48 -13.29
CA PHE A 453 -12.00 -16.81 -13.70
C PHE A 453 -12.09 -16.92 -15.22
N ASN A 454 -12.69 -18.00 -15.71
CA ASN A 454 -13.01 -18.18 -17.11
C ASN A 454 -14.46 -17.71 -17.35
N GLU A 455 -14.64 -16.67 -18.15
CA GLU A 455 -15.93 -16.13 -18.54
C GLU A 455 -16.08 -16.31 -20.06
N GLY A 456 -16.67 -17.43 -20.46
CA GLY A 456 -16.59 -17.87 -21.86
C GLY A 456 -15.13 -18.02 -22.30
N ASP A 457 -14.74 -17.26 -23.31
CA ASP A 457 -13.36 -17.25 -23.79
C ASP A 457 -12.45 -16.31 -22.98
N CYS A 458 -12.98 -15.44 -22.13
CA CYS A 458 -12.24 -14.40 -21.39
C CYS A 458 -11.65 -14.94 -20.08
N LYS A 459 -10.42 -14.52 -19.73
CA LYS A 459 -9.77 -14.87 -18.46
C LYS A 459 -9.51 -13.66 -17.58
N ILE A 460 -10.06 -13.65 -16.38
CA ILE A 460 -10.07 -12.47 -15.50
C ILE A 460 -9.41 -12.75 -14.15
N ALA A 461 -8.60 -11.80 -13.68
CA ALA A 461 -8.10 -11.77 -12.31
C ALA A 461 -9.09 -11.04 -11.38
N PRO A 462 -9.81 -11.73 -10.47
CA PRO A 462 -10.71 -11.10 -9.50
C PRO A 462 -9.92 -10.59 -8.29
N VAL A 463 -9.33 -9.40 -8.41
CA VAL A 463 -8.50 -8.79 -7.36
C VAL A 463 -9.38 -8.08 -6.35
N ILE A 464 -9.26 -8.42 -5.06
CA ILE A 464 -10.12 -7.85 -4.02
C ILE A 464 -9.35 -6.78 -3.25
N CYS A 465 -9.69 -5.52 -3.51
CA CYS A 465 -9.34 -4.36 -2.72
C CYS A 465 -7.82 -4.25 -2.47
N TYR A 466 -7.42 -4.44 -1.20
CA TYR A 466 -6.05 -4.37 -0.71
C TYR A 466 -5.05 -5.25 -1.46
N GLU A 467 -5.50 -6.30 -2.15
CA GLU A 467 -4.63 -7.15 -2.97
C GLU A 467 -3.92 -6.39 -4.10
N SER A 468 -4.57 -5.35 -4.64
CA SER A 468 -4.05 -4.58 -5.77
C SER A 468 -2.75 -3.82 -5.48
N ILE A 469 -2.39 -3.64 -4.20
CA ILE A 469 -1.13 -2.98 -3.83
C ILE A 469 0.09 -3.93 -3.92
N TYR A 470 -0.13 -5.25 -4.05
CA TYR A 470 0.92 -6.25 -4.06
C TYR A 470 1.23 -6.70 -5.51
N GLY A 471 2.21 -6.05 -6.15
CA GLY A 471 2.64 -6.34 -7.54
C GLY A 471 2.94 -7.83 -7.77
N GLU A 472 3.94 -8.39 -7.10
CA GLU A 472 4.30 -9.82 -7.23
C GLU A 472 3.13 -10.78 -6.97
N PHE A 473 2.24 -10.40 -6.05
CA PHE A 473 1.08 -11.23 -5.76
C PHE A 473 0.11 -11.28 -6.96
N LEU A 474 -0.11 -10.14 -7.63
CA LEU A 474 -0.91 -10.02 -8.86
C LEU A 474 -0.23 -10.69 -10.05
N ALA A 475 1.10 -10.65 -10.14
CA ALA A 475 1.85 -11.35 -11.19
C ALA A 475 1.49 -12.85 -11.23
N GLY A 476 1.11 -13.45 -10.09
CA GLY A 476 0.58 -14.80 -10.02
C GLY A 476 -0.72 -15.03 -10.81
N PHE A 477 -1.66 -14.08 -10.82
CA PHE A 477 -2.86 -14.19 -11.67
C PHE A 477 -2.49 -14.10 -13.15
N ILE A 478 -1.56 -13.21 -13.49
CA ILE A 478 -1.11 -13.03 -14.89
C ILE A 478 -0.41 -14.30 -15.39
N ARG A 479 0.49 -14.89 -14.58
CA ARG A 479 1.13 -16.19 -14.87
C ARG A 479 0.12 -17.35 -14.98
N ASN A 480 -1.02 -17.24 -14.32
CA ASN A 480 -2.13 -18.20 -14.45
C ASN A 480 -3.03 -17.92 -15.67
N GLY A 481 -2.68 -16.93 -16.51
CA GLY A 481 -3.33 -16.66 -17.79
C GLY A 481 -4.43 -15.60 -17.75
N ALA A 482 -4.48 -14.74 -16.72
CA ALA A 482 -5.42 -13.62 -16.71
C ALA A 482 -5.10 -12.61 -17.84
N GLU A 483 -6.11 -12.28 -18.63
CA GLU A 483 -6.08 -11.35 -19.76
C GLU A 483 -6.49 -9.92 -19.37
N ALA A 484 -7.22 -9.78 -18.27
CA ALA A 484 -7.61 -8.51 -17.66
C ALA A 484 -7.70 -8.61 -16.14
N ILE A 485 -7.70 -7.47 -15.46
CA ILE A 485 -7.81 -7.39 -14.00
C ILE A 485 -9.15 -6.73 -13.64
N CYS A 486 -9.91 -7.36 -12.75
CA CYS A 486 -11.09 -6.73 -12.14
C CYS A 486 -10.79 -6.44 -10.67
N ILE A 487 -10.70 -5.16 -10.30
CA ILE A 487 -10.49 -4.76 -8.90
C ILE A 487 -11.85 -4.48 -8.26
N LEU A 488 -12.23 -5.31 -7.29
CA LEU A 488 -13.45 -5.14 -6.49
C LEU A 488 -13.06 -4.48 -5.17
N THR A 489 -13.61 -3.32 -4.83
CA THR A 489 -13.14 -2.58 -3.65
C THR A 489 -14.22 -1.78 -2.94
N ASN A 490 -14.07 -1.62 -1.62
CA ASN A 490 -14.86 -0.69 -0.83
C ASN A 490 -13.97 0.39 -0.21
N ASP A 491 -13.78 1.49 -0.95
CA ASP A 491 -12.90 2.61 -0.55
C ASP A 491 -13.58 3.65 0.35
N GLY A 492 -14.86 3.48 0.71
CA GLY A 492 -15.60 4.46 1.54
C GLY A 492 -15.10 4.55 2.99
N TRP A 493 -14.28 3.59 3.44
CA TRP A 493 -13.72 3.56 4.79
C TRP A 493 -12.80 4.75 5.14
N TRP A 494 -12.35 5.50 4.14
CA TRP A 494 -11.34 6.55 4.33
C TRP A 494 -11.86 7.96 4.16
N ASP A 495 -13.17 8.12 3.92
CA ASP A 495 -13.82 9.41 3.64
C ASP A 495 -13.23 10.11 2.39
N ASP A 496 -13.68 11.32 2.03
CA ASP A 496 -13.07 12.10 0.92
C ASP A 496 -11.69 12.67 1.31
N THR A 497 -10.71 11.77 1.38
CA THR A 497 -9.32 12.05 1.75
C THR A 497 -8.36 11.38 0.75
N PRO A 498 -7.03 11.50 0.92
CA PRO A 498 -6.08 10.92 -0.03
C PRO A 498 -6.14 9.39 -0.21
N GLY A 499 -6.71 8.62 0.73
CA GLY A 499 -6.60 7.15 0.75
C GLY A 499 -7.10 6.46 -0.52
N TYR A 500 -8.35 6.71 -0.92
CA TYR A 500 -8.93 6.09 -2.11
C TYR A 500 -8.26 6.55 -3.41
N LYS A 501 -7.77 7.80 -3.44
CA LYS A 501 -7.00 8.37 -4.57
C LYS A 501 -5.66 7.66 -4.70
N GLN A 502 -4.96 7.46 -3.59
CA GLN A 502 -3.70 6.69 -3.54
C GLN A 502 -3.94 5.23 -3.97
N HIS A 503 -5.01 4.60 -3.49
CA HIS A 503 -5.36 3.22 -3.85
C HIS A 503 -5.61 3.06 -5.35
N LEU A 504 -6.39 3.95 -5.97
CA LEU A 504 -6.60 4.00 -7.41
C LEU A 504 -5.28 4.14 -8.18
N MET A 505 -4.44 5.12 -7.78
CA MET A 505 -3.16 5.38 -8.44
C MET A 505 -2.20 4.19 -8.34
N ILE A 506 -2.13 3.52 -7.18
CA ILE A 506 -1.33 2.30 -7.01
C ILE A 506 -1.89 1.17 -7.87
N GLY A 507 -3.22 1.07 -7.99
CA GLY A 507 -3.87 0.14 -8.93
C GLY A 507 -3.44 0.37 -10.38
N ALA A 508 -3.29 1.63 -10.80
CA ALA A 508 -2.82 1.96 -12.16
C ALA A 508 -1.38 1.51 -12.44
N LEU A 509 -0.53 1.37 -11.42
CA LEU A 509 0.80 0.78 -11.58
C LEU A 509 0.72 -0.67 -12.07
N ARG A 510 -0.28 -1.43 -11.60
CA ARG A 510 -0.48 -2.84 -11.99
C ARG A 510 -0.77 -2.96 -13.48
N ALA A 511 -1.51 -2.01 -14.04
CA ALA A 511 -1.83 -2.00 -15.46
C ALA A 511 -0.56 -1.89 -16.33
N ILE A 512 0.38 -1.03 -15.93
CA ILE A 512 1.68 -0.85 -16.59
C ILE A 512 2.58 -2.06 -16.39
N GLU A 513 2.68 -2.53 -15.14
CA GLU A 513 3.51 -3.67 -14.77
C GLU A 513 3.20 -4.92 -15.57
N PHE A 514 1.92 -5.14 -15.92
CA PHE A 514 1.46 -6.35 -16.59
C PHE A 514 0.96 -6.15 -18.02
N ARG A 515 0.84 -4.91 -18.49
CA ARG A 515 0.17 -4.56 -19.74
C ARG A 515 -1.24 -5.15 -19.81
N ARG A 516 -2.02 -4.89 -18.77
CA ARG A 516 -3.40 -5.39 -18.60
C ARG A 516 -4.33 -4.23 -18.36
N ASP A 517 -5.47 -4.25 -19.03
CA ASP A 517 -6.55 -3.35 -18.66
C ASP A 517 -7.15 -3.75 -17.32
N ILE A 518 -7.64 -2.74 -16.60
CA ILE A 518 -8.27 -2.91 -15.31
C ILE A 518 -9.68 -2.35 -15.35
N ALA A 519 -10.66 -3.16 -14.97
CA ALA A 519 -11.98 -2.69 -14.57
C ALA A 519 -12.02 -2.57 -13.04
N ARG A 520 -12.20 -1.36 -12.52
CA ARG A 520 -12.23 -1.11 -11.07
C ARG A 520 -13.65 -0.78 -10.63
N ALA A 521 -14.25 -1.65 -9.82
CA ALA A 521 -15.56 -1.48 -9.21
C ALA A 521 -15.42 -1.07 -7.73
N ALA A 522 -15.68 0.21 -7.45
CA ALA A 522 -15.67 0.75 -6.10
C ALA A 522 -17.11 1.00 -5.61
N ASN A 523 -17.38 0.76 -4.32
CA ASN A 523 -18.69 1.03 -3.73
C ASN A 523 -19.02 2.53 -3.64
N THR A 524 -18.22 3.30 -2.89
CA THR A 524 -18.30 4.77 -2.75
C THR A 524 -17.08 5.46 -3.36
N GLY A 525 -16.01 4.71 -3.64
CA GLY A 525 -14.76 5.21 -4.22
C GLY A 525 -14.87 5.59 -5.69
N ILE A 526 -13.73 5.56 -6.40
CA ILE A 526 -13.70 5.81 -7.85
C ILE A 526 -13.84 4.48 -8.61
N SER A 527 -14.98 4.31 -9.28
CA SER A 527 -15.15 3.27 -10.32
C SER A 527 -14.68 3.79 -11.67
N CYS A 528 -13.91 3.00 -12.41
CA CYS A 528 -13.28 3.42 -13.66
C CYS A 528 -12.73 2.23 -14.46
N THR A 529 -12.26 2.48 -15.68
CA THR A 529 -11.32 1.60 -16.37
C THR A 529 -9.92 2.20 -16.37
N ILE A 530 -8.90 1.36 -16.47
CA ILE A 530 -7.50 1.78 -16.56
C ILE A 530 -6.87 0.99 -17.71
N ASP A 531 -6.27 1.70 -18.67
CA ASP A 531 -5.63 1.05 -19.83
C ASP A 531 -4.24 0.46 -19.51
N GLN A 532 -3.66 -0.30 -20.45
CA GLN A 532 -2.33 -0.92 -20.35
C GLN A 532 -1.16 0.07 -20.14
N ARG A 533 -1.39 1.37 -20.32
CA ARG A 533 -0.42 2.44 -20.06
C ARG A 533 -0.63 3.07 -18.68
N GLY A 534 -1.64 2.63 -17.93
CA GLY A 534 -1.99 3.14 -16.62
C GLY A 534 -2.82 4.42 -16.65
N ILE A 535 -3.41 4.79 -17.79
CA ILE A 535 -4.29 5.96 -17.89
C ILE A 535 -5.68 5.56 -17.42
N VAL A 536 -6.23 6.38 -16.51
CA VAL A 536 -7.59 6.19 -15.98
C VAL A 536 -8.60 6.80 -16.95
N HIS A 537 -9.60 6.00 -17.34
CA HIS A 537 -10.71 6.39 -18.20
C HIS A 537 -12.05 6.22 -17.49
N HIS A 538 -13.07 6.95 -17.95
CA HIS A 538 -14.46 6.84 -17.47
C HIS A 538 -14.63 6.89 -15.93
N ALA A 539 -13.80 7.67 -15.25
CA ALA A 539 -13.81 7.74 -13.79
C ALA A 539 -15.10 8.38 -13.24
N ARG A 540 -15.84 7.61 -12.44
CA ARG A 540 -16.92 8.11 -11.58
C ARG A 540 -16.35 8.76 -10.33
N ALA A 541 -16.93 9.89 -9.92
CA ALA A 541 -16.50 10.60 -8.73
C ALA A 541 -16.83 9.80 -7.44
N TYR A 542 -16.06 10.08 -6.39
CA TYR A 542 -16.34 9.61 -5.04
C TYR A 542 -17.74 10.04 -4.59
N ASP A 543 -18.43 9.21 -3.81
CA ASP A 543 -19.77 9.46 -3.26
C ASP A 543 -20.83 9.79 -4.33
N THR A 544 -20.77 9.07 -5.45
CA THR A 544 -21.80 9.11 -6.50
C THR A 544 -22.32 7.73 -6.82
N GLU A 545 -23.56 7.60 -7.28
CA GLU A 545 -24.14 6.32 -7.70
C GLU A 545 -24.29 6.23 -9.22
N GLY A 546 -24.08 5.04 -9.79
CA GLY A 546 -24.38 4.77 -11.19
C GLY A 546 -23.49 3.71 -11.82
N VAL A 547 -23.52 3.66 -13.16
CA VAL A 547 -22.80 2.66 -13.96
C VAL A 547 -21.73 3.33 -14.81
N VAL A 548 -20.57 2.68 -14.94
CA VAL A 548 -19.57 2.95 -15.97
C VAL A 548 -19.70 1.85 -17.03
N ALA A 549 -20.25 2.21 -18.18
CA ALA A 549 -20.27 1.36 -19.36
C ALA A 549 -19.03 1.66 -20.21
N ALA A 550 -18.18 0.66 -20.42
CA ALA A 550 -16.91 0.82 -21.10
C ALA A 550 -16.47 -0.48 -21.78
N GLU A 551 -15.37 -0.40 -22.52
CA GLU A 551 -14.66 -1.54 -23.08
C GLU A 551 -13.27 -1.64 -22.45
N ILE A 552 -12.80 -2.87 -22.25
CA ILE A 552 -11.44 -3.19 -21.81
C ILE A 552 -10.79 -4.16 -22.80
N GLN A 553 -9.48 -4.11 -22.92
CA GLN A 553 -8.71 -5.01 -23.76
C GLN A 553 -8.23 -6.25 -23.01
N LEU A 554 -8.54 -7.43 -23.54
CA LEU A 554 -8.09 -8.73 -23.08
C LEU A 554 -6.74 -9.06 -23.73
N ASN A 555 -5.66 -8.74 -23.04
CA ASN A 555 -4.30 -8.98 -23.51
C ASN A 555 -3.72 -10.23 -22.84
N ASP A 556 -3.22 -11.19 -23.60
CA ASP A 556 -2.58 -12.41 -23.08
C ASP A 556 -1.04 -12.33 -23.10
N GLU A 557 -0.45 -11.31 -23.73
CA GLU A 557 0.99 -11.15 -23.77
C GLU A 557 1.58 -10.85 -22.39
N HIS A 558 2.77 -11.38 -22.12
CA HIS A 558 3.43 -11.17 -20.83
C HIS A 558 4.48 -10.07 -20.89
N SER A 559 4.42 -9.13 -19.94
CA SER A 559 5.53 -8.25 -19.63
C SER A 559 6.69 -9.02 -18.99
N LEU A 560 7.90 -8.46 -19.02
CA LEU A 560 9.05 -9.09 -18.36
C LEU A 560 8.82 -9.20 -16.84
N TYR A 561 8.26 -8.17 -16.20
CA TYR A 561 7.97 -8.17 -14.77
C TYR A 561 6.96 -9.26 -14.39
N SER A 562 5.99 -9.59 -15.25
CA SER A 562 5.05 -10.68 -14.98
C SER A 562 5.75 -12.04 -14.78
N PHE A 563 6.89 -12.26 -15.45
CA PHE A 563 7.70 -13.46 -15.31
C PHE A 563 8.73 -13.37 -14.19
N THR A 564 9.51 -12.30 -14.18
CA THR A 564 10.65 -12.18 -13.26
C THR A 564 10.19 -11.86 -11.85
N GLY A 565 9.14 -11.06 -11.72
CA GLY A 565 8.72 -10.55 -10.45
C GLY A 565 9.73 -9.60 -9.81
N ASP A 566 9.75 -9.54 -8.48
CA ASP A 566 10.56 -8.63 -7.65
C ASP A 566 12.07 -9.00 -7.58
N VAL A 567 12.69 -9.36 -8.71
CA VAL A 567 14.13 -9.75 -8.79
C VAL A 567 15.07 -8.71 -8.18
N ILE A 568 14.79 -7.41 -8.37
CA ILE A 568 15.60 -6.33 -7.79
C ILE A 568 15.62 -6.43 -6.26
N ALA A 569 14.49 -6.79 -5.64
CA ALA A 569 14.42 -7.00 -4.21
C ALA A 569 15.18 -8.26 -3.77
N HIS A 570 15.09 -9.37 -4.52
CA HIS A 570 15.86 -10.58 -4.22
C HIS A 570 17.37 -10.33 -4.27
N ILE A 571 17.84 -9.57 -5.26
CA ILE A 571 19.25 -9.13 -5.35
C ILE A 571 19.60 -8.27 -4.13
N ALA A 572 18.72 -7.34 -3.74
CA ALA A 572 18.93 -6.51 -2.56
C ALA A 572 19.05 -7.35 -1.28
N ILE A 573 18.22 -8.39 -1.11
CA ILE A 573 18.26 -9.30 0.05
C ILE A 573 19.59 -10.05 0.12
N ALA A 574 20.02 -10.61 -1.01
CA ALA A 574 21.31 -11.29 -1.10
C ALA A 574 22.48 -10.34 -0.75
N ALA A 575 22.46 -9.13 -1.30
CA ALA A 575 23.46 -8.12 -1.00
C ALA A 575 23.40 -7.63 0.46
N SER A 576 22.21 -7.50 1.06
CA SER A 576 22.02 -7.21 2.48
C SER A 576 22.66 -8.28 3.35
N ALA A 577 22.47 -9.56 3.03
CA ALA A 577 23.10 -10.66 3.77
C ALA A 577 24.63 -10.55 3.71
N ILE A 578 25.21 -10.24 2.54
CA ILE A 578 26.66 -10.03 2.38
C ILE A 578 27.14 -8.87 3.26
N PHE A 579 26.47 -7.71 3.23
CA PHE A 579 26.83 -6.57 4.08
C PHE A 579 26.80 -6.91 5.57
N LEU A 580 25.77 -7.64 6.02
CA LEU A 580 25.64 -8.06 7.42
C LEU A 580 26.77 -9.04 7.81
N ILE A 581 27.08 -10.03 6.97
CA ILE A 581 28.17 -10.98 7.21
C ILE A 581 29.52 -10.25 7.32
N LEU A 582 29.81 -9.34 6.39
CA LEU A 582 31.06 -8.55 6.42
C LEU A 582 31.19 -7.70 7.68
N CYS A 583 30.08 -7.10 8.13
CA CYS A 583 30.05 -6.31 9.35
C CYS A 583 30.21 -7.19 10.60
N LEU A 584 29.53 -8.34 10.68
CA LEU A 584 29.69 -9.31 11.76
C LEU A 584 31.12 -9.82 11.85
N TRP A 585 31.71 -10.22 10.72
CA TRP A 585 33.10 -10.69 10.66
C TRP A 585 34.07 -9.64 11.20
N LYS A 586 33.93 -8.38 10.77
CA LYS A 586 34.80 -7.29 11.24
C LYS A 586 34.56 -6.94 12.72
N ALA A 587 33.31 -7.00 13.19
CA ALA A 587 32.96 -6.80 14.59
C ALA A 587 33.60 -7.86 15.50
N LEU A 588 33.53 -9.14 15.10
CA LEU A 588 34.14 -10.25 15.82
C LEU A 588 35.65 -10.12 15.85
N ARG A 589 36.29 -9.84 14.71
CA ARG A 589 37.74 -9.64 14.63
C ARG A 589 38.23 -8.51 15.54
N PHE A 590 37.47 -7.41 15.64
CA PHE A 590 37.80 -6.30 16.53
C PHE A 590 37.67 -6.68 18.02
N ARG A 591 36.71 -7.53 18.39
CA ARG A 591 36.57 -8.06 19.76
C ARG A 591 37.72 -9.00 20.13
N PHE A 592 38.15 -9.88 19.23
CA PHE A 592 39.30 -10.77 19.48
C PHE A 592 40.61 -10.01 19.65
N LYS A 593 40.88 -8.98 18.82
CA LYS A 593 42.04 -8.09 18.97
C LYS A 593 42.06 -7.23 20.25
N LYS A 594 40.97 -7.18 21.01
CA LYS A 594 40.85 -6.42 22.25
C LYS A 594 40.96 -7.30 23.50
N ARG A 595 40.90 -8.63 23.32
CA ARG A 595 41.01 -9.65 24.37
C ARG A 595 42.41 -10.27 24.43
N ASN A 596 43.12 -10.28 23.31
CA ASN A 596 44.57 -10.41 23.23
C ASN A 596 45.19 -9.01 23.27
#